data_AF-A0A2V9MNW0-F1
#
_entry.id   AF-A0A2V9MNW0-F1
#
_cell.length_a   1.000
_cell.length_b   1.000
_cell.length_c   1.000
_cell.angle_alpha   90.00
_cell.angle_beta   90.00
_cell.angle_gamma   90.00
#
_symmetry.space_group_name_H-M   'P 1'
#
loop_
_entity.id
_entity.type
_entity.pdbx_description
1 polymer ?
#
loop_
_entity_poly.entity_id
_entity_poly.type
_entity_poly.pdbx_seq_one_letter_code
_entity_poly.pdbx_strand_id
1 'polypeptide(L)'
;MYCPNCGQSIAAESKFCSGCGTAVTPSSLPPHPEATSSATNDRMAIHVKVLGWIYLGFGFLGCVVGVMAFLLFSAVGTRFSGWHDLYVDRHFPPALGFLGLGALIGAMALIFSLPGLIAGYGLLKYKEWARILTIILCFLNLLNIPFGTILGAYGLWVLLSREGERHYRQQADILWKA
;
A
#
# COMPACT_ATOMS: atom_id res chain seq x y z
N MET A 1 -41.45 -1.74 -23.63
CA MET A 1 -42.62 -2.12 -22.79
C MET A 1 -43.87 -2.15 -23.65
N TYR A 2 -44.86 -3.01 -23.36
CA TYR A 2 -46.11 -3.11 -24.14
C TYR A 2 -47.27 -2.44 -23.42
N CYS A 3 -48.18 -1.80 -24.16
CA CYS A 3 -49.37 -1.18 -23.60
C CYS A 3 -50.34 -2.23 -23.04
N PRO A 4 -50.83 -2.11 -21.78
CA PRO A 4 -51.81 -3.05 -21.22
C PRO A 4 -53.19 -2.95 -21.88
N ASN A 5 -53.47 -1.88 -22.63
CA ASN A 5 -54.77 -1.66 -23.26
C ASN A 5 -54.80 -2.08 -24.75
N CYS A 6 -53.80 -1.67 -25.55
CA CYS A 6 -53.79 -1.96 -26.99
C CYS A 6 -52.68 -2.90 -27.47
N GLY A 7 -51.77 -3.32 -26.58
CA GLY A 7 -50.67 -4.24 -26.94
C GLY A 7 -49.55 -3.65 -27.80
N GLN A 8 -49.57 -2.37 -28.19
CA GLN A 8 -48.47 -1.76 -28.94
C GLN A 8 -47.21 -1.52 -28.10
N SER A 9 -46.04 -1.54 -28.75
CA SER A 9 -44.74 -1.25 -28.13
C SER A 9 -44.59 0.25 -27.85
N ILE A 10 -44.32 0.61 -26.59
CA ILE A 10 -44.20 1.98 -26.10
C ILE A 10 -42.72 2.33 -25.85
N ALA A 11 -42.31 3.55 -26.24
CA ALA A 11 -41.00 4.13 -25.95
C ALA A 11 -40.85 4.42 -24.44
N ALA A 12 -39.68 4.14 -23.86
CA ALA A 12 -39.44 4.18 -22.42
C ALA A 12 -39.81 5.52 -21.72
N GLU A 13 -39.76 6.62 -22.46
CA GLU A 13 -39.98 7.99 -21.96
C GLU A 13 -41.39 8.54 -22.21
N SER A 14 -42.26 7.84 -22.95
CA SER A 14 -43.57 8.41 -23.35
C SER A 14 -44.60 8.27 -22.24
N LYS A 15 -45.20 9.40 -21.84
CA LYS A 15 -46.28 9.48 -20.83
C LYS A 15 -47.63 8.92 -21.32
N PHE A 16 -47.78 8.75 -22.63
CA PHE A 16 -49.01 8.28 -23.27
C PHE A 16 -48.68 7.30 -24.39
N CYS A 17 -49.53 6.29 -24.58
CA CYS A 17 -49.44 5.40 -25.73
C CYS A 17 -49.93 6.11 -27.00
N SER A 18 -49.12 6.13 -28.06
CA SER A 18 -49.44 6.76 -29.34
C SER A 18 -50.57 6.08 -30.13
N GLY A 19 -50.91 4.83 -29.81
CA GLY A 19 -51.98 4.09 -30.48
C GLY A 19 -53.37 4.29 -29.88
N CYS A 20 -53.48 4.26 -28.54
CA CYS A 20 -54.77 4.25 -27.85
C CYS A 20 -54.97 5.40 -26.86
N GLY A 21 -53.98 6.29 -26.70
CA GLY A 21 -54.07 7.47 -25.83
C GLY A 21 -54.03 7.18 -24.32
N THR A 22 -53.85 5.93 -23.90
CA THR A 22 -53.84 5.57 -22.48
C THR A 22 -52.59 6.12 -21.79
N ALA A 23 -52.78 6.79 -20.66
CA ALA A 23 -51.69 7.26 -19.82
C ALA A 23 -50.91 6.05 -19.27
N VAL A 24 -49.61 6.07 -19.45
CA VAL A 24 -48.69 5.07 -18.91
C VAL A 24 -47.73 5.79 -17.99
N THR A 25 -47.63 5.33 -16.76
CA THR A 25 -46.69 5.90 -15.79
C THR A 25 -45.29 5.59 -16.30
N PRO A 26 -44.50 6.60 -16.75
CA PRO A 26 -43.10 6.35 -17.08
C PRO A 26 -42.44 5.88 -15.78
N SER A 27 -41.85 4.69 -15.79
CA SER A 27 -40.93 4.28 -14.72
C SER A 27 -39.81 5.31 -14.72
N SER A 28 -39.82 6.22 -13.75
CA SER A 28 -38.79 7.23 -13.54
C SER A 28 -37.46 6.65 -13.07
N LEU A 29 -37.16 5.39 -13.45
CA LEU A 29 -35.82 4.86 -13.31
C LEU A 29 -35.08 5.26 -14.60
N PRO A 30 -34.19 6.27 -14.56
CA PRO A 30 -33.25 6.45 -15.65
C PRO A 30 -32.51 5.12 -15.90
N PRO A 31 -32.12 4.81 -17.15
CA PRO A 31 -31.05 3.85 -17.42
C PRO A 31 -29.75 4.47 -16.93
N HIS A 32 -29.59 4.57 -15.61
CA HIS A 32 -28.32 4.91 -15.01
C HIS A 32 -27.41 3.69 -15.22
N PRO A 33 -26.23 3.87 -15.83
CA PRO A 33 -25.24 2.82 -15.89
C PRO A 33 -24.84 2.51 -14.45
N GLU A 34 -25.15 1.30 -14.01
CA GLU A 34 -24.71 0.69 -12.75
C GLU A 34 -23.18 0.43 -12.73
N ALA A 35 -22.42 1.23 -13.49
CA ALA A 35 -20.99 1.08 -13.78
C ALA A 35 -20.12 2.20 -13.18
N THR A 36 -20.68 3.20 -12.50
CA THR A 36 -19.89 4.27 -11.86
C THR A 36 -19.42 3.93 -10.44
N SER A 37 -20.05 2.98 -9.76
CA SER A 37 -19.60 2.51 -8.44
C SER A 37 -18.36 1.61 -8.55
N SER A 38 -18.26 0.77 -9.58
CA SER A 38 -17.10 -0.10 -9.78
C SER A 38 -15.84 0.66 -10.20
N ALA A 39 -15.97 1.67 -11.08
CA ALA A 39 -14.83 2.44 -11.58
C ALA A 39 -14.15 3.31 -10.50
N THR A 40 -14.91 3.84 -9.54
CA THR A 40 -14.37 4.65 -8.44
C THR A 40 -13.64 3.77 -7.41
N ASN A 41 -14.22 2.60 -7.13
CA ASN A 41 -13.63 1.58 -6.26
C ASN A 41 -12.29 1.05 -6.80
N ASP A 42 -12.17 0.89 -8.12
CA ASP A 42 -10.93 0.45 -8.77
C ASP A 42 -9.80 1.49 -8.66
N ARG A 43 -10.10 2.78 -8.81
CA ARG A 43 -9.12 3.87 -8.67
C ARG A 43 -8.54 3.93 -7.26
N MET A 44 -9.37 3.75 -6.24
CA MET A 44 -8.91 3.77 -4.85
C MET A 44 -8.06 2.54 -4.51
N ALA A 45 -8.41 1.36 -5.03
CA ALA A 45 -7.61 0.15 -4.87
C ALA A 45 -6.22 0.28 -5.49
N ILE A 46 -6.09 1.01 -6.60
CA ILE A 46 -4.79 1.31 -7.22
C ILE A 46 -3.93 2.17 -6.29
N HIS A 47 -4.46 3.22 -5.67
CA HIS A 47 -3.69 4.08 -4.77
C HIS A 47 -3.15 3.32 -3.54
N VAL A 48 -3.95 2.43 -2.95
CA VAL A 48 -3.50 1.58 -1.83
C VAL A 48 -2.43 0.59 -2.30
N LYS A 49 -2.61 -0.05 -3.46
CA LYS A 49 -1.60 -0.95 -4.04
C LYS A 49 -0.29 -0.20 -4.32
N VAL A 50 -0.35 0.99 -4.92
CA VAL A 50 0.82 1.84 -5.18
C VAL A 50 1.57 2.14 -3.88
N LEU A 51 0.85 2.52 -2.81
CA LEU A 51 1.46 2.77 -1.51
C LEU A 51 2.14 1.51 -0.93
N GLY A 52 1.48 0.35 -1.04
CA GLY A 52 2.04 -0.94 -0.63
C GLY A 52 3.31 -1.31 -1.39
N TRP A 53 3.33 -1.12 -2.71
CA TRP A 53 4.50 -1.34 -3.55
C TRP A 53 5.64 -0.38 -3.23
N ILE A 54 5.36 0.89 -2.92
CA ILE A 54 6.40 1.86 -2.54
C ILE A 54 7.05 1.45 -1.21
N TYR A 55 6.26 1.13 -0.17
CA TYR A 55 6.81 0.69 1.11
C TYR A 55 7.57 -0.63 1.01
N LEU A 56 7.08 -1.57 0.19
CA LEU A 56 7.76 -2.84 -0.05
C LEU A 56 9.09 -2.63 -0.79
N GLY A 57 9.10 -1.77 -1.80
CA GLY A 57 10.31 -1.39 -2.54
C GLY A 57 11.33 -0.67 -1.66
N PHE A 58 10.88 0.26 -0.82
CA PHE A 58 11.76 0.99 0.10
C PHE A 58 12.34 0.08 1.18
N GLY A 59 11.54 -0.84 1.73
CA GLY A 59 12.01 -1.86 2.67
C GLY A 59 13.01 -2.85 2.05
N PHE A 60 12.76 -3.28 0.81
CA PHE A 60 13.70 -4.13 0.07
C PHE A 60 15.02 -3.40 -0.19
N LEU A 61 14.96 -2.15 -0.66
CA LEU A 61 16.13 -1.33 -0.90
C LEU A 61 16.91 -1.08 0.40
N GLY A 62 16.23 -0.81 1.52
CA GLY A 62 16.83 -0.68 2.85
C GLY A 62 17.54 -1.95 3.30
N CYS A 63 16.94 -3.13 3.10
CA CYS A 63 17.59 -4.42 3.33
C CYS A 63 18.84 -4.59 2.45
N VAL A 64 18.74 -4.31 1.16
CA VAL A 64 19.88 -4.43 0.22
C VAL A 64 21.02 -3.50 0.62
N VAL A 65 20.73 -2.24 0.95
CA VAL A 65 21.73 -1.27 1.42
C VAL A 65 22.33 -1.71 2.74
N GLY A 66 21.54 -2.22 3.69
CA GLY A 66 22.03 -2.74 4.97
C GLY A 66 22.96 -3.94 4.80
N VAL A 67 22.59 -4.89 3.94
CA VAL A 67 23.42 -6.07 3.61
C VAL A 67 24.69 -5.65 2.87
N MET A 68 24.58 -4.76 1.87
CA MET A 68 25.74 -4.23 1.16
C MET A 68 26.69 -3.49 2.08
N ALA A 69 26.17 -2.64 2.98
CA ALA A 69 26.97 -1.95 3.98
C ALA A 69 27.69 -2.95 4.91
N PHE A 70 26.98 -3.98 5.37
CA PHE A 70 27.57 -5.06 6.17
C PHE A 70 28.72 -5.77 5.43
N LEU A 71 28.48 -6.17 4.18
CA LEU A 71 29.47 -6.87 3.36
C LEU A 71 30.69 -5.97 3.07
N LEU A 72 30.48 -4.69 2.76
CA LEU A 72 31.57 -3.74 2.51
C LEU A 72 32.38 -3.48 3.77
N PHE A 73 31.74 -3.22 4.92
CA PHE A 73 32.46 -3.00 6.18
C PHE A 73 33.23 -4.24 6.64
N SER A 74 32.63 -5.42 6.48
CA SER A 74 33.27 -6.71 6.77
C SER A 74 34.45 -7.00 5.82
N ALA A 75 34.30 -6.74 4.52
CA ALA A 75 35.36 -6.91 3.52
C ALA A 75 36.52 -5.92 3.74
N VAL A 76 36.23 -4.65 4.08
CA VAL A 76 37.27 -3.66 4.40
C VAL A 76 38.00 -4.07 5.69
N GLY A 77 37.29 -4.52 6.72
CA GLY A 77 37.88 -4.98 7.98
C GLY A 77 38.85 -6.15 7.81
N THR A 78 38.52 -7.12 6.94
CA THR A 78 39.39 -8.28 6.65
C THR A 78 40.56 -7.97 5.72
N ARG A 79 40.49 -6.89 4.93
CA ARG A 79 41.61 -6.43 4.09
C ARG A 79 42.54 -5.48 4.83
N PHE A 80 42.04 -4.69 5.76
CA PHE A 80 42.85 -3.86 6.65
C PHE A 80 43.58 -4.68 7.72
N SER A 81 43.03 -5.83 8.15
CA SER A 81 43.70 -6.69 9.14
C SER A 81 45.06 -7.25 8.67
N GLY A 82 45.30 -7.37 7.37
CA GLY A 82 46.59 -7.81 6.82
C GLY A 82 47.71 -6.77 6.89
N TRP A 83 47.37 -5.49 7.13
CA TRP A 83 48.36 -4.40 7.27
C TRP A 83 48.76 -4.14 8.72
N HIS A 84 48.10 -4.80 9.68
CA HIS A 84 48.16 -4.45 11.11
C HIS A 84 48.90 -5.46 11.99
N ASP A 85 49.49 -6.50 11.38
CA ASP A 85 50.42 -7.43 12.07
C ASP A 85 51.67 -6.72 12.64
N LEU A 86 51.85 -5.43 12.36
CA LEU A 86 52.99 -4.63 12.82
C LEU A 86 52.72 -3.76 14.07
N TYR A 87 51.47 -3.55 14.53
CA TYR A 87 51.24 -2.46 15.52
C TYR A 87 50.23 -2.65 16.67
N VAL A 88 49.39 -3.70 16.74
CA VAL A 88 48.44 -3.80 17.87
C VAL A 88 48.35 -5.19 18.49
N ASP A 89 48.51 -5.18 19.81
CA ASP A 89 48.39 -6.32 20.72
C ASP A 89 47.16 -7.19 20.46
N ARG A 90 47.38 -8.48 20.65
CA ARG A 90 46.53 -9.66 20.39
C ARG A 90 45.13 -9.67 21.04
N HIS A 91 44.72 -8.63 21.76
CA HIS A 91 43.51 -8.63 22.56
C HIS A 91 42.27 -8.09 21.84
N PHE A 92 42.43 -7.27 20.79
CA PHE A 92 41.32 -6.76 19.99
C PHE A 92 41.65 -6.80 18.49
N PRO A 93 41.42 -7.94 17.81
CA PRO A 93 41.56 -7.99 16.36
C PRO A 93 40.63 -6.95 15.71
N PRO A 94 41.17 -5.96 14.96
CA PRO A 94 40.37 -4.89 14.35
C PRO A 94 39.26 -5.45 13.44
N ALA A 95 39.51 -6.62 12.83
CA ALA A 95 38.53 -7.35 12.04
C ALA A 95 37.22 -7.62 12.80
N LEU A 96 37.27 -7.96 14.10
CA LEU A 96 36.08 -8.15 14.94
C LEU A 96 35.38 -6.82 15.26
N GLY A 97 36.13 -5.72 15.39
CA GLY A 97 35.56 -4.38 15.58
C GLY A 97 34.79 -3.87 14.36
N PHE A 98 35.39 -3.99 13.16
CA PHE A 98 34.74 -3.61 11.90
C PHE A 98 33.54 -4.51 11.58
N LEU A 99 33.64 -5.81 11.87
CA LEU A 99 32.53 -6.76 11.70
C LEU A 99 31.39 -6.48 12.68
N GLY A 100 31.70 -6.14 13.94
CA GLY A 100 30.73 -5.71 14.94
C GLY A 100 30.03 -4.40 14.57
N LEU A 101 30.76 -3.41 14.05
CA LEU A 101 30.19 -2.14 13.60
C LEU A 101 29.32 -2.32 12.35
N GLY A 102 29.76 -3.14 11.39
CA GLY A 102 28.95 -3.53 10.24
C GLY A 102 27.67 -4.27 10.67
N ALA A 103 27.77 -5.19 11.63
CA ALA A 103 26.62 -5.91 12.17
C ALA A 103 25.64 -4.98 12.89
N LEU A 104 26.15 -4.01 13.66
CA LEU A 104 25.34 -3.01 14.34
C LEU A 104 24.58 -2.14 13.32
N ILE A 105 25.26 -1.63 12.30
CA ILE A 105 24.65 -0.81 11.24
C ILE A 105 23.61 -1.63 10.45
N GLY A 106 23.93 -2.86 10.09
CA GLY A 106 23.01 -3.78 9.42
C GLY A 106 21.78 -4.11 10.27
N ALA A 107 21.95 -4.32 11.58
CA ALA A 107 20.86 -4.56 12.50
C ALA A 107 19.95 -3.33 12.66
N MET A 108 20.52 -2.12 12.75
CA MET A 108 19.74 -0.88 12.78
C MET A 108 18.96 -0.67 11.47
N ALA A 109 19.59 -0.94 10.31
CA ALA A 109 18.92 -0.86 9.02
C ALA A 109 17.75 -1.87 8.90
N LEU A 110 17.92 -3.08 9.46
CA LEU A 110 16.86 -4.10 9.51
C LEU A 110 15.71 -3.69 10.43
N ILE A 111 15.99 -3.09 11.59
CA ILE A 111 14.97 -2.58 12.52
C ILE A 111 14.07 -1.54 11.85
N PHE A 112 14.62 -0.70 10.96
CA PHE A 112 13.81 0.26 10.19
C PHE A 112 13.19 -0.34 8.92
N SER A 113 13.81 -1.35 8.30
CA SER A 113 13.30 -1.98 7.07
C SER A 113 12.17 -2.98 7.33
N LEU A 114 12.23 -3.74 8.43
CA LEU A 114 11.24 -4.75 8.79
C LEU A 114 9.82 -4.18 8.91
N PRO A 115 9.58 -3.06 9.63
CA PRO A 115 8.26 -2.44 9.70
C PRO A 115 7.74 -2.02 8.32
N GLY A 116 8.61 -1.50 7.43
CA GLY A 116 8.23 -1.10 6.08
C GLY A 116 7.82 -2.28 5.20
N LEU A 117 8.55 -3.39 5.26
CA LEU A 117 8.23 -4.65 4.58
C LEU A 117 6.91 -5.26 5.09
N ILE A 118 6.71 -5.28 6.41
CA ILE A 118 5.50 -5.79 7.05
C ILE A 118 4.29 -4.93 6.68
N ALA A 119 4.43 -3.61 6.67
CA ALA A 119 3.39 -2.68 6.26
C ALA A 119 3.02 -2.85 4.77
N GLY A 120 4.02 -2.96 3.88
CA GLY A 120 3.81 -3.21 2.45
C GLY A 120 3.08 -4.52 2.18
N TYR A 121 3.52 -5.62 2.81
CA TYR A 121 2.84 -6.91 2.71
C TYR A 121 1.42 -6.88 3.31
N GLY A 122 1.25 -6.22 4.45
CA GLY A 122 -0.03 -6.06 5.13
C GLY A 122 -1.04 -5.23 4.32
N LEU A 123 -0.59 -4.22 3.58
CA LEU A 123 -1.42 -3.43 2.66
C LEU A 123 -1.91 -4.29 1.48
N LEU A 124 -1.03 -5.10 0.90
CA LEU A 124 -1.38 -5.99 -0.22
C LEU A 124 -2.39 -7.07 0.18
N LYS A 125 -2.42 -7.46 1.46
CA LYS A 125 -3.36 -8.44 2.02
C LYS A 125 -4.64 -7.81 2.61
N TYR A 126 -4.82 -6.50 2.51
CA TYR A 126 -6.00 -5.79 3.01
C TYR A 126 -6.38 -6.13 4.48
N LYS A 127 -5.38 -6.30 5.38
CA LYS A 127 -5.63 -6.58 6.82
C LYS A 127 -5.69 -5.32 7.68
N GLU A 128 -6.71 -5.17 8.53
CA GLU A 128 -6.96 -3.96 9.33
C GLU A 128 -5.75 -3.53 10.19
N TRP A 129 -4.96 -4.49 10.71
CA TRP A 129 -3.71 -4.21 11.43
C TRP A 129 -2.66 -3.46 10.60
N ALA A 130 -2.60 -3.72 9.29
CA ALA A 130 -1.67 -3.04 8.39
C ALA A 130 -1.97 -1.55 8.26
N ARG A 131 -3.25 -1.16 8.40
CA ARG A 131 -3.67 0.24 8.37
C ARG A 131 -3.04 1.01 9.53
N ILE A 132 -3.10 0.47 10.75
CA ILE A 132 -2.54 1.08 11.96
C ILE A 132 -1.02 1.20 11.83
N LEU A 133 -0.33 0.12 11.44
CA LEU A 133 1.12 0.14 11.22
C LEU A 133 1.55 1.20 10.21
N THR A 134 0.81 1.32 9.11
CA THR A 134 1.15 2.26 8.03
C THR A 134 0.88 3.70 8.44
N ILE A 135 -0.13 3.97 9.28
CA ILE A 135 -0.34 5.30 9.87
C ILE A 135 0.86 5.67 10.75
N ILE A 136 1.30 4.77 11.63
CA ILE A 136 2.48 5.00 12.49
C ILE A 136 3.72 5.27 11.62
N LEU A 137 3.93 4.46 10.59
CA LEU A 137 5.02 4.64 9.63
C LEU A 137 4.93 5.97 8.87
N CYS A 138 3.73 6.42 8.48
CA CYS A 138 3.54 7.71 7.83
C CYS A 138 3.93 8.88 8.75
N PHE A 139 3.61 8.81 10.04
CA PHE A 139 4.07 9.80 11.02
C PHE A 139 5.61 9.79 11.18
N LEU A 140 6.23 8.62 11.27
CA LEU A 140 7.69 8.50 11.33
C LEU A 140 8.35 9.01 10.05
N ASN A 141 7.78 8.72 8.88
CA ASN A 141 8.28 9.21 7.60
C ASN A 141 8.11 10.73 7.48
N LEU A 142 7.07 11.32 8.09
CA LEU A 142 6.85 12.77 8.07
C LEU A 142 8.03 13.56 8.66
N LEU A 143 8.74 12.99 9.65
CA LEU A 143 9.95 13.58 10.23
C LEU A 143 11.17 13.56 9.28
N ASN A 144 11.18 12.71 8.26
CA ASN A 144 12.29 12.59 7.30
C ASN A 144 12.03 13.44 6.04
N ILE A 145 12.40 14.71 6.08
CA ILE A 145 12.37 15.62 4.92
C ILE A 145 13.59 15.31 4.02
N PRO A 146 13.46 15.19 2.67
CA PRO A 146 12.32 15.59 1.84
C PRO A 146 11.38 14.46 1.38
N PHE A 147 11.87 13.22 1.28
CA PHE A 147 11.11 12.12 0.69
C PHE A 147 10.03 11.55 1.62
N GLY A 148 10.32 11.48 2.92
CA GLY A 148 9.43 10.91 3.91
C GLY A 148 8.18 11.75 4.15
N THR A 149 8.26 13.07 4.02
CA THR A 149 7.09 13.96 4.15
C THR A 149 6.09 13.78 3.03
N ILE A 150 6.56 13.65 1.78
CA ILE A 150 5.68 13.40 0.62
C ILE A 150 4.99 12.04 0.77
N LEU A 151 5.76 11.01 1.15
CA LEU A 151 5.26 9.66 1.39
C LEU A 151 4.28 9.61 2.57
N GLY A 152 4.58 10.30 3.66
CA GLY A 152 3.74 10.37 4.85
C GLY A 152 2.44 11.10 4.60
N ALA A 153 2.48 12.26 3.94
CA ALA A 153 1.27 13.02 3.57
C ALA A 153 0.39 12.25 2.58
N TYR A 154 0.99 11.64 1.55
CA TYR A 154 0.25 10.82 0.59
C TYR A 154 -0.38 9.58 1.24
N GLY A 155 0.37 8.91 2.12
CA GLY A 155 -0.14 7.75 2.87
C GLY A 155 -1.28 8.12 3.82
N LEU A 156 -1.18 9.24 4.54
CA LEU A 156 -2.26 9.74 5.40
C LEU A 156 -3.52 10.03 4.58
N TRP A 157 -3.39 10.74 3.44
CA TRP A 157 -4.52 11.04 2.55
C TRP A 157 -5.21 9.76 2.05
N VAL A 158 -4.44 8.77 1.59
CA VAL A 158 -4.97 7.49 1.09
C VAL A 158 -5.66 6.69 2.20
N LEU A 159 -5.04 6.56 3.39
CA LEU A 159 -5.59 5.74 4.48
C LEU A 159 -6.75 6.37 5.26
N LEU A 160 -6.84 7.71 5.29
CA LEU A 160 -7.96 8.43 5.93
C LEU A 160 -9.16 8.59 5.00
N SER A 161 -9.04 8.30 3.71
CA SER A 161 -10.19 8.32 2.81
C SER A 161 -11.26 7.30 3.25
N ARG A 162 -12.52 7.74 3.38
CA ARG A 162 -13.66 6.91 3.83
C ARG A 162 -13.95 5.74 2.90
N GLU A 163 -13.52 5.82 1.65
CA GLU A 163 -13.73 4.81 0.62
C GLU A 163 -12.80 3.59 0.80
N GLY A 164 -11.54 3.81 1.19
CA GLY A 164 -10.61 2.73 1.54
C GLY A 164 -11.08 1.90 2.73
N GLU A 165 -11.75 2.53 3.70
CA GLU A 165 -12.28 1.87 4.90
C GLU A 165 -13.41 0.89 4.60
N ARG A 166 -14.29 1.19 3.63
CA ARG A 166 -15.40 0.31 3.25
C ARG A 166 -14.90 -0.96 2.58
N HIS A 167 -13.91 -0.85 1.70
CA HIS A 167 -13.30 -2.00 1.04
C HIS A 167 -12.47 -2.87 1.98
N TYR A 168 -11.74 -2.24 2.91
CA TYR A 168 -11.01 -2.97 3.94
C TYR A 168 -11.95 -3.78 4.84
N ARG A 169 -13.04 -3.18 5.32
CA ARG A 169 -14.05 -3.90 6.15
C ARG A 169 -14.69 -5.06 5.38
N GLN A 170 -15.06 -4.85 4.11
CA GLN A 170 -15.66 -5.92 3.29
C GLN A 170 -14.72 -7.09 3.04
N GLN A 171 -13.44 -6.83 2.73
CA GLN A 171 -12.45 -7.90 2.51
C GLN A 171 -12.02 -8.60 3.80
N ALA A 172 -11.92 -7.87 4.91
CA ALA A 172 -11.63 -8.44 6.22
C ALA A 172 -12.73 -9.41 6.68
N ASP A 173 -14.01 -9.05 6.47
CA ASP A 173 -15.15 -9.93 6.78
C ASP A 173 -15.15 -11.22 5.95
N ILE A 174 -14.70 -11.16 4.70
CA ILE A 174 -14.61 -12.35 3.82
C ILE A 174 -13.47 -13.27 4.27
N LEU A 175 -12.31 -12.71 4.63
CA LEU A 175 -11.14 -13.48 5.06
C LEU A 175 -11.25 -14.08 6.46
N TRP A 176 -12.11 -13.54 7.33
CA TRP A 176 -12.37 -14.12 8.67
C TRP A 176 -13.46 -15.20 8.65
N LYS A 177 -14.33 -15.20 7.63
CA LYS A 177 -15.37 -16.22 7.44
C LYS A 177 -14.90 -17.43 6.62
N ALA A 178 -13.73 -17.35 5.99
CA ALA A 178 -13.09 -18.43 5.23
C ALA A 178 -12.03 -19.13 6.08
#